data_AF-A0AAN9P6H2-F1
#
_entry.id   AF-A0AAN9P6H2-F1
#
_cell.length_a   1.000
_cell.length_b   1.000
_cell.length_c   1.000
_cell.angle_alpha   90.00
_cell.angle_beta   90.00
_cell.angle_gamma   90.00
#
_symmetry.space_group_name_H-M   'P 1'
#
loop_
_entity.id
_entity.type
_entity.pdbx_description
1 polymer ?
#
loop_
_entity_poly.entity_id
_entity_poly.type
_entity_poly.pdbx_seq_one_letter_code
_entity_poly.pdbx_strand_id
1 'polypeptide(L)'
;MSPNAGSLSAAAKQAEKLRIDGNSYFKKDRFGAAIDAYTEAITLCPNVPIYWTNRALCHLKRNDWERVEEDSRKAIQLDSNSVKAHYMMGLALLRRQESIKGIRELEKALDLGRGANPKGYMVEEIWQELAKAKYLEWEQSSSKRSWELQSLKEACESALKEKHFLDTSQTEGFLDDAISSNSEQLEALERVFNKAAEADMPTEVPDYLCCKITLDIFHDPVITPSGLTYDRAVILDHLHKVGKFDPITREPLDPSQLVPNLAIKEAVQAFLDKHGWAYKVD
;
A
#
# COMPACT_ATOMS: atom_id res chain seq x y z
N MET A 1 -16.47 -46.91 14.74
CA MET A 1 -14.99 -46.96 14.75
C MET A 1 -14.49 -45.71 14.04
N SER A 2 -14.04 -44.73 14.82
CA SER A 2 -13.47 -43.48 14.30
C SER A 2 -12.06 -43.75 13.76
N PRO A 3 -11.65 -43.21 12.59
CA PRO A 3 -10.29 -43.42 12.11
C PRO A 3 -9.31 -42.64 12.97
N ASN A 4 -8.24 -43.33 13.29
CA ASN A 4 -7.17 -42.99 14.19
C ASN A 4 -6.36 -41.77 13.68
N ALA A 5 -6.29 -40.71 14.48
CA ALA A 5 -5.36 -39.61 14.28
C ALA A 5 -3.97 -40.07 14.73
N GLY A 6 -3.14 -40.58 13.81
CA GLY A 6 -1.78 -40.99 14.19
C GLY A 6 -1.04 -41.89 13.20
N SER A 7 -0.75 -41.39 12.00
CA SER A 7 0.40 -41.82 11.17
C SER A 7 0.43 -40.99 9.89
N LEU A 8 1.30 -39.97 9.81
CA LEU A 8 1.64 -39.34 8.53
C LEU A 8 2.22 -40.42 7.60
N SER A 9 1.70 -40.52 6.37
CA SER A 9 2.18 -41.51 5.39
C SER A 9 3.68 -41.38 5.19
N ALA A 10 4.37 -42.46 4.81
CA ALA A 10 5.81 -42.41 4.55
C ALA A 10 6.18 -41.30 3.55
N ALA A 11 5.32 -41.04 2.56
CA ALA A 11 5.46 -39.94 1.61
C ALA A 11 5.35 -38.56 2.29
N ALA A 12 4.41 -38.37 3.21
CA ALA A 12 4.28 -37.11 3.95
C ALA A 12 5.47 -36.85 4.89
N LYS A 13 6.01 -37.88 5.53
CA LYS A 13 7.25 -37.76 6.33
C LYS A 13 8.45 -37.40 5.46
N GLN A 14 8.55 -38.00 4.28
CA GLN A 14 9.63 -37.71 3.33
C GLN A 14 9.49 -36.28 2.75
N ALA A 15 8.28 -35.85 2.38
CA ALA A 15 8.01 -34.49 1.92
C ALA A 15 8.37 -33.45 2.98
N GLU A 16 8.10 -33.75 4.26
CA GLU A 16 8.48 -32.87 5.36
C GLU A 16 9.99 -32.79 5.57
N LYS A 17 10.72 -33.91 5.42
CA LYS A 17 12.18 -33.90 5.42
C LYS A 17 12.73 -33.04 4.28
N LEU A 18 12.18 -33.18 3.07
CA LEU A 18 12.56 -32.37 1.92
C LEU A 18 12.27 -30.88 2.14
N ARG A 19 11.17 -30.52 2.83
CA ARG A 19 10.90 -29.14 3.25
C ARG A 19 11.99 -28.61 4.18
N ILE A 20 12.42 -29.42 5.15
CA ILE A 20 13.50 -29.04 6.09
C ILE A 20 14.83 -28.87 5.35
N ASP A 21 15.16 -29.78 4.44
CA ASP A 21 16.37 -29.69 3.61
C ASP A 21 16.33 -28.44 2.71
N GLY A 22 15.19 -28.15 2.08
CA GLY A 22 14.94 -26.93 1.31
C GLY A 22 15.13 -25.66 2.15
N ASN A 23 14.64 -25.64 3.40
CA ASN A 23 14.85 -24.51 4.32
C ASN A 23 16.35 -24.35 4.65
N SER A 24 17.09 -25.45 4.81
CA SER A 24 18.53 -25.44 5.07
C SER A 24 19.31 -24.89 3.88
N TYR A 25 18.97 -25.28 2.65
CA TYR A 25 19.57 -24.73 1.44
C TYR A 25 19.24 -23.25 1.26
N PHE A 26 18.00 -22.84 1.53
CA PHE A 26 17.59 -21.44 1.46
C PHE A 26 18.40 -20.55 2.41
N LYS A 27 18.61 -20.99 3.66
CA LYS A 27 19.43 -20.26 4.64
C LYS A 27 20.90 -20.13 4.25
N LYS A 28 21.38 -20.96 3.32
CA LYS A 28 22.75 -20.95 2.78
C LYS A 28 22.81 -20.25 1.41
N ASP A 29 21.76 -19.53 1.02
CA ASP A 29 21.59 -18.87 -0.29
C ASP A 29 21.71 -19.82 -1.50
N ARG A 30 21.53 -21.12 -1.29
CA ARG A 30 21.55 -22.14 -2.35
C ARG A 30 20.14 -22.31 -2.93
N PHE A 31 19.63 -21.26 -3.56
CA PHE A 31 18.24 -21.20 -4.04
C PHE A 31 17.90 -22.29 -5.06
N GLY A 32 18.82 -22.69 -5.93
CA GLY A 32 18.59 -23.80 -6.88
C GLY A 32 18.31 -25.13 -6.16
N ALA A 33 19.18 -25.53 -5.24
CA ALA A 33 19.00 -26.75 -4.46
C ALA A 33 17.75 -26.69 -3.55
N ALA A 34 17.40 -25.50 -3.03
CA ALA A 34 16.17 -25.31 -2.29
C ALA A 34 14.92 -25.54 -3.18
N ILE A 35 14.93 -24.99 -4.40
CA ILE A 35 13.85 -25.19 -5.39
C ILE A 35 13.69 -26.67 -5.73
N ASP A 36 14.79 -27.39 -5.94
CA ASP A 36 14.74 -28.83 -6.24
C ASP A 36 14.11 -29.61 -5.07
N ALA A 37 14.57 -29.36 -3.84
CA ALA A 37 14.03 -30.01 -2.64
C ALA A 37 12.53 -29.69 -2.42
N TYR A 38 12.10 -28.43 -2.61
CA TYR A 38 10.68 -28.10 -2.51
C TYR A 38 9.86 -28.69 -3.66
N THR A 39 10.43 -28.80 -4.86
CA THR A 39 9.76 -29.43 -6.00
C THR A 39 9.52 -30.91 -5.73
N GLU A 40 10.51 -31.62 -5.19
CA GLU A 40 10.34 -33.00 -4.73
C GLU A 40 9.30 -33.13 -3.59
N ALA A 41 9.27 -32.17 -2.65
CA ALA A 41 8.23 -32.16 -1.61
C ALA A 41 6.82 -31.98 -2.21
N ILE A 42 6.69 -31.12 -3.23
CA ILE A 42 5.44 -30.86 -3.95
C ILE A 42 5.00 -32.09 -4.75
N THR A 43 5.91 -32.82 -5.40
CA THR A 43 5.54 -34.04 -6.16
C THR A 43 5.02 -35.13 -5.24
N LEU A 44 5.57 -35.26 -4.03
CA LEU A 44 5.09 -36.22 -3.02
C LEU A 44 3.77 -35.78 -2.38
N CYS A 45 3.60 -34.49 -2.12
CA CYS A 45 2.47 -33.93 -1.37
C CYS A 45 2.05 -32.56 -1.95
N PRO A 46 1.29 -32.52 -3.05
CA PRO A 46 0.99 -31.29 -3.77
C PRO A 46 -0.02 -30.37 -3.06
N ASN A 47 -0.76 -30.88 -2.08
CA ASN A 47 -1.83 -30.16 -1.39
C ASN A 47 -1.35 -29.42 -0.13
N VAL A 48 -0.04 -29.26 0.06
CA VAL A 48 0.55 -28.61 1.23
C VAL A 48 1.00 -27.19 0.83
N PRO A 49 0.28 -26.12 1.25
CA PRO A 49 0.52 -24.75 0.79
C PRO A 49 1.94 -24.24 1.08
N ILE A 50 2.52 -24.64 2.22
CA ILE A 50 3.83 -24.13 2.67
C ILE A 50 4.97 -24.49 1.71
N TYR A 51 4.87 -25.62 1.00
CA TYR A 51 5.89 -26.00 0.02
C TYR A 51 5.90 -25.04 -1.17
N TRP A 52 4.71 -24.66 -1.65
CA TRP A 52 4.53 -23.67 -2.72
C TRP A 52 5.03 -22.29 -2.31
N THR A 53 4.67 -21.79 -1.12
CA THR A 53 5.15 -20.48 -0.65
C THR A 53 6.66 -20.45 -0.45
N ASN A 54 7.25 -21.56 0.00
CA ASN A 54 8.69 -21.64 0.20
C ASN A 54 9.46 -21.70 -1.13
N ARG A 55 8.91 -22.37 -2.15
CA ARG A 55 9.49 -22.37 -3.50
C ARG A 55 9.31 -21.01 -4.18
N ALA A 56 8.15 -20.38 -4.04
CA ALA A 56 7.90 -19.00 -4.48
C ALA A 56 8.94 -18.02 -3.90
N LEU A 57 9.26 -18.13 -2.60
CA LEU A 57 10.28 -17.31 -1.96
C LEU A 57 11.67 -17.50 -2.61
N CYS A 58 12.01 -18.72 -3.02
CA CYS A 58 13.26 -18.99 -3.72
C CYS A 58 13.29 -18.35 -5.11
N HIS A 59 12.16 -18.42 -5.84
CA HIS A 59 12.00 -17.73 -7.13
C HIS A 59 12.08 -16.22 -6.99
N LEU A 60 11.50 -15.66 -5.92
CA LEU A 60 11.57 -14.23 -5.60
C LEU A 60 13.03 -13.79 -5.39
N LYS A 61 13.82 -14.55 -4.63
CA LYS A 61 15.26 -14.27 -4.44
C LYS A 61 16.08 -14.37 -5.74
N ARG A 62 15.56 -15.07 -6.75
CA ARG A 62 16.15 -15.16 -8.09
C ARG A 62 15.55 -14.17 -9.10
N ASN A 63 14.62 -13.30 -8.67
CA ASN A 63 13.85 -12.40 -9.54
C ASN A 63 13.08 -13.12 -10.67
N ASP A 64 12.68 -14.37 -10.45
CA ASP A 64 11.91 -15.18 -11.40
C ASP A 64 10.41 -14.96 -11.17
N TRP A 65 9.92 -13.78 -11.55
CA TRP A 65 8.59 -13.27 -11.18
C TRP A 65 7.43 -14.11 -11.75
N GLU A 66 7.59 -14.72 -12.92
CA GLU A 66 6.58 -15.60 -13.51
C GLU A 66 6.34 -16.82 -12.62
N ARG A 67 7.41 -17.47 -12.15
CA ARG A 67 7.29 -18.61 -11.23
C ARG A 67 6.83 -18.21 -9.82
N VAL A 68 7.19 -17.01 -9.36
CA VAL A 68 6.64 -16.47 -8.10
C VAL A 68 5.12 -16.39 -8.20
N GLU A 69 4.59 -15.86 -9.31
CA GLU A 69 3.15 -15.74 -9.52
C GLU A 69 2.46 -17.11 -9.57
N GLU A 70 3.01 -18.07 -10.33
CA GLU A 70 2.45 -19.42 -10.44
C GLU A 70 2.37 -20.13 -9.08
N ASP A 71 3.47 -20.13 -8.33
CA ASP A 71 3.55 -20.79 -7.03
C ASP A 71 2.69 -20.08 -5.98
N SER A 72 2.68 -18.74 -5.99
CA SER A 72 1.85 -17.95 -5.07
C SER A 72 0.37 -18.18 -5.34
N ARG A 73 -0.04 -18.21 -6.62
CA ARG A 73 -1.41 -18.54 -7.01
C ARG A 73 -1.82 -19.93 -6.52
N LYS A 74 -0.93 -20.91 -6.66
CA LYS A 74 -1.21 -22.27 -6.18
C LYS A 74 -1.30 -22.33 -4.65
N ALA A 75 -0.42 -21.61 -3.94
CA ALA A 75 -0.49 -21.48 -2.50
C ALA A 75 -1.81 -20.84 -2.04
N ILE A 76 -2.27 -19.77 -2.67
CA ILE A 76 -3.55 -19.09 -2.37
C ILE A 76 -4.74 -20.02 -2.62
N GLN A 77 -4.70 -20.85 -3.67
CA GLN A 77 -5.76 -21.84 -3.92
C GLN A 77 -5.87 -22.89 -2.82
N LEU A 78 -4.75 -23.25 -2.18
CA LEU A 78 -4.71 -24.25 -1.11
C LEU A 78 -4.95 -23.62 0.28
N ASP A 79 -4.50 -22.39 0.48
CA ASP A 79 -4.68 -21.59 1.69
C ASP A 79 -4.91 -20.11 1.32
N SER A 80 -6.19 -19.72 1.32
CA SER A 80 -6.63 -18.37 0.98
C SER A 80 -6.27 -17.31 2.01
N ASN A 81 -5.76 -17.72 3.18
CA ASN A 81 -5.41 -16.84 4.29
C ASN A 81 -3.88 -16.70 4.44
N SER A 82 -3.11 -17.21 3.47
CA SER A 82 -1.66 -17.12 3.49
C SER A 82 -1.18 -15.70 3.18
N VAL A 83 -0.78 -14.98 4.23
CA VAL A 83 -0.17 -13.63 4.15
C VAL A 83 1.00 -13.62 3.17
N LYS A 84 1.89 -14.62 3.25
CA LYS A 84 3.09 -14.71 2.40
C LYS A 84 2.74 -14.91 0.93
N ALA A 85 1.75 -15.75 0.64
CA ALA A 85 1.35 -16.02 -0.73
C ALA A 85 0.73 -14.77 -1.38
N HIS A 86 -0.17 -14.07 -0.68
CA HIS A 86 -0.74 -12.80 -1.13
C HIS A 86 0.34 -11.72 -1.32
N TYR A 87 1.29 -11.59 -0.39
CA TYR A 87 2.40 -10.66 -0.51
C TYR A 87 3.26 -10.92 -1.76
N MET A 88 3.70 -12.16 -1.95
CA MET A 88 4.53 -12.55 -3.11
C MET A 88 3.78 -12.40 -4.43
N MET A 89 2.48 -12.72 -4.46
CA MET A 89 1.61 -12.50 -5.61
C MET A 89 1.53 -11.01 -5.96
N GLY A 90 1.33 -10.16 -4.95
CA GLY A 90 1.33 -8.71 -5.10
C GLY A 90 2.61 -8.19 -5.75
N LEU A 91 3.77 -8.57 -5.20
CA LEU A 91 5.07 -8.19 -5.75
C LEU A 91 5.28 -8.66 -7.19
N ALA A 92 4.92 -9.90 -7.52
CA ALA A 92 5.03 -10.43 -8.87
C ALA A 92 4.17 -9.65 -9.87
N LEU A 93 2.93 -9.32 -9.50
CA LEU A 93 2.01 -8.54 -10.34
C LEU A 93 2.49 -7.10 -10.54
N LEU A 94 3.02 -6.44 -9.50
CA LEU A 94 3.62 -5.11 -9.64
C LEU A 94 4.80 -5.13 -10.63
N ARG A 95 5.64 -6.18 -10.58
CA ARG A 95 6.77 -6.35 -11.51
C ARG A 95 6.33 -6.60 -12.95
N ARG A 96 5.16 -7.19 -13.16
CA ARG A 96 4.52 -7.39 -14.47
C ARG A 96 3.74 -6.16 -14.97
N GLN A 97 3.81 -5.03 -14.26
CA GLN A 97 3.06 -3.80 -14.55
C GLN A 97 1.53 -3.97 -14.43
N GLU A 98 1.07 -5.01 -13.72
CA GLU A 98 -0.34 -5.20 -13.37
C GLU A 98 -0.65 -4.53 -12.03
N SER A 99 -0.37 -3.22 -11.94
CA SER A 99 -0.34 -2.45 -10.68
C SER A 99 -1.62 -2.59 -9.85
N ILE A 100 -2.79 -2.44 -10.47
CA ILE A 100 -4.09 -2.53 -9.79
C ILE A 100 -4.30 -3.90 -9.13
N LYS A 101 -3.92 -4.99 -9.81
CA LYS A 101 -4.04 -6.34 -9.23
C LYS A 101 -3.02 -6.55 -8.14
N GLY A 102 -1.78 -6.07 -8.34
CA GLY A 102 -0.72 -6.15 -7.33
C GLY A 102 -1.09 -5.44 -6.03
N ILE A 103 -1.62 -4.22 -6.12
CA ILE A 103 -2.11 -3.43 -4.99
C ILE A 103 -3.19 -4.19 -4.21
N ARG A 104 -4.19 -4.77 -4.89
CA ARG A 104 -5.25 -5.55 -4.23
C ARG A 104 -4.73 -6.77 -3.47
N GLU A 105 -3.74 -7.48 -4.03
CA GLU A 105 -3.12 -8.63 -3.37
C GLU A 105 -2.29 -8.19 -2.15
N LEU A 106 -1.58 -7.06 -2.23
CA LEU A 106 -0.86 -6.46 -1.11
C LEU A 106 -1.81 -5.96 0.00
N GLU A 107 -2.93 -5.34 -0.35
CA GLU A 107 -3.99 -4.94 0.61
C GLU A 107 -4.52 -6.16 1.36
N LYS A 108 -4.82 -7.24 0.63
CA LYS A 108 -5.27 -8.49 1.24
C LYS A 108 -4.20 -9.11 2.15
N ALA A 109 -2.93 -9.09 1.73
CA ALA A 109 -1.82 -9.55 2.55
C ALA A 109 -1.71 -8.73 3.86
N LEU A 110 -1.89 -7.41 3.76
CA LEU A 110 -1.81 -6.49 4.89
C LEU A 110 -2.93 -6.75 5.91
N ASP A 111 -4.17 -6.89 5.44
CA ASP A 111 -5.32 -7.17 6.30
C ASP A 111 -5.19 -8.51 7.02
N LEU A 112 -4.77 -9.57 6.30
CA LEU A 112 -4.50 -10.88 6.89
C LEU A 112 -3.33 -10.81 7.90
N GLY A 113 -2.28 -10.06 7.57
CA GLY A 113 -1.10 -9.88 8.43
C GLY A 113 -1.45 -9.19 9.75
N ARG A 114 -2.24 -8.12 9.69
CA ARG A 114 -2.75 -7.40 10.88
C ARG A 114 -3.63 -8.28 11.75
N GLY A 115 -4.47 -9.13 11.14
CA GLY A 115 -5.30 -10.09 11.88
C GLY A 115 -4.49 -11.17 12.59
N ALA A 116 -3.41 -11.66 11.97
CA ALA A 116 -2.60 -12.76 12.50
C ALA A 116 -1.53 -12.31 13.51
N ASN A 117 -0.75 -11.28 13.17
CA ASN A 117 0.29 -10.71 14.02
C ASN A 117 0.53 -9.24 13.66
N PRO A 118 -0.18 -8.29 14.30
CA PRO A 118 -0.06 -6.87 13.97
C PRO A 118 1.31 -6.26 14.24
N LYS A 119 2.17 -6.92 15.04
CA LYS A 119 3.56 -6.51 15.28
C LYS A 119 4.57 -7.21 14.35
N GLY A 120 4.11 -8.03 13.42
CA GLY A 120 4.99 -8.79 12.54
C GLY A 120 5.78 -7.84 11.63
N TYR A 121 7.10 -8.06 11.50
CA TYR A 121 7.94 -7.32 10.55
C TYR A 121 7.37 -7.33 9.12
N MET A 122 6.67 -8.39 8.77
CA MET A 122 6.02 -8.57 7.48
C MET A 122 4.87 -7.58 7.25
N VAL A 123 4.16 -7.14 8.30
CA VAL A 123 3.09 -6.14 8.17
C VAL A 123 3.66 -4.80 7.72
N GLU A 124 4.78 -4.40 8.32
CA GLU A 124 5.51 -3.19 7.95
C GLU A 124 6.07 -3.29 6.53
N GLU A 125 6.71 -4.41 6.19
CA GLU A 125 7.25 -4.67 4.84
C GLU A 125 6.14 -4.63 3.76
N ILE A 126 4.98 -5.26 4.03
CA ILE A 126 3.83 -5.22 3.12
C ILE A 126 3.32 -3.79 2.96
N TRP A 127 3.20 -3.04 4.06
CA TRP A 127 2.71 -1.66 4.01
C TRP A 127 3.65 -0.76 3.19
N GLN A 128 4.97 -0.88 3.36
CA GLN A 128 5.94 -0.10 2.59
C GLN A 128 5.84 -0.37 1.08
N GLU A 129 5.74 -1.64 0.68
CA GLU A 129 5.57 -2.00 -0.73
C GLU A 129 4.21 -1.55 -1.28
N LEU A 130 3.14 -1.63 -0.48
CA LEU A 130 1.81 -1.14 -0.85
C LEU A 130 1.80 0.39 -1.02
N ALA A 131 2.35 1.13 -0.06
CA ALA A 131 2.43 2.58 -0.07
C ALA A 131 3.24 3.06 -1.28
N LYS A 132 4.39 2.44 -1.54
CA LYS A 132 5.19 2.71 -2.73
C LYS A 132 4.41 2.46 -4.03
N ALA A 133 3.69 1.35 -4.12
CA ALA A 133 2.90 1.03 -5.32
C ALA A 133 1.78 2.06 -5.56
N LYS A 134 1.06 2.45 -4.51
CA LYS A 134 0.00 3.47 -4.58
C LYS A 134 0.56 4.85 -4.90
N TYR A 135 1.70 5.22 -4.31
CA TYR A 135 2.38 6.48 -4.63
C TYR A 135 2.79 6.54 -6.11
N LEU A 136 3.39 5.48 -6.66
CA LEU A 136 3.79 5.44 -8.08
C LEU A 136 2.58 5.53 -9.03
N GLU A 137 1.47 4.87 -8.69
CA GLU A 137 0.22 4.97 -9.45
C GLU A 137 -0.34 6.40 -9.43
N TRP A 138 -0.33 7.03 -8.25
CA TRP A 138 -0.70 8.43 -8.12
C TRP A 138 0.25 9.35 -8.90
N GLU A 139 1.57 9.17 -8.79
CA GLU A 139 2.59 10.02 -9.42
C GLU A 139 2.47 9.99 -10.95
N GLN A 140 2.26 8.80 -11.53
CA GLN A 140 2.01 8.67 -12.96
C GLN A 140 0.73 9.40 -13.38
N SER A 141 -0.35 9.21 -12.61
CA SER A 141 -1.64 9.83 -12.89
C SER A 141 -1.61 11.35 -12.73
N SER A 142 -0.93 11.83 -11.69
CA SER A 142 -0.72 13.25 -11.36
C SER A 142 0.13 13.94 -12.42
N SER A 143 1.23 13.31 -12.85
CA SER A 143 2.08 13.83 -13.93
C SER A 143 1.29 14.03 -15.22
N LYS A 144 0.45 13.05 -15.57
CA LYS A 144 -0.42 13.13 -16.76
C LYS A 144 -1.44 14.26 -16.62
N ARG A 145 -2.14 14.35 -15.48
CA ARG A 145 -3.11 15.42 -15.19
C ARG A 145 -2.46 16.80 -15.23
N SER A 146 -1.28 16.95 -14.63
CA SER A 146 -0.52 18.20 -14.62
C SER A 146 -0.18 18.66 -16.04
N TRP A 147 0.29 17.76 -16.90
CA TRP A 147 0.56 18.07 -18.30
C TRP A 147 -0.71 18.47 -19.07
N GLU A 148 -1.80 17.72 -18.92
CA GLU A 148 -3.09 18.04 -19.55
C GLU A 148 -3.63 19.39 -19.09
N LEU A 149 -3.54 19.67 -17.79
CA LEU A 149 -4.00 20.91 -17.18
C LEU A 149 -3.19 22.11 -17.67
N GLN A 150 -1.86 21.98 -17.75
CA GLN A 150 -0.98 23.03 -18.26
C GLN A 150 -1.23 23.30 -19.76
N SER A 151 -1.34 22.25 -20.57
CA SER A 151 -1.63 22.40 -22.00
C SER A 151 -2.98 23.08 -22.24
N LEU A 152 -4.00 22.71 -21.47
CA LEU A 152 -5.32 23.33 -21.56
C LEU A 152 -5.29 24.79 -21.08
N LYS A 153 -4.55 25.10 -20.01
CA LYS A 153 -4.36 26.47 -19.52
C LYS A 153 -3.77 27.37 -20.59
N GLU A 154 -2.67 26.95 -21.23
CA GLU A 154 -2.00 27.70 -22.28
C GLU A 154 -2.90 27.93 -23.50
N ALA A 155 -3.70 26.92 -23.89
CA ALA A 155 -4.66 27.05 -24.98
C ALA A 155 -5.76 28.06 -24.64
N CYS A 156 -6.33 27.99 -23.44
CA CYS A 156 -7.35 28.94 -22.97
C CYS A 156 -6.81 30.37 -22.89
N GLU A 157 -5.62 30.56 -22.35
CA GLU A 157 -4.97 31.87 -22.28
C GLU A 157 -4.73 32.46 -23.67
N SER A 158 -4.26 31.64 -24.62
CA SER A 158 -4.01 32.06 -26.00
C SER A 158 -5.31 32.47 -26.68
N ALA A 159 -6.37 31.68 -26.53
CA ALA A 159 -7.68 31.97 -27.10
C ALA A 159 -8.32 33.25 -26.50
N LEU A 160 -8.18 33.47 -25.20
CA LEU A 160 -8.62 34.72 -24.56
C LEU A 160 -7.85 35.92 -25.10
N LYS A 161 -6.51 35.83 -25.15
CA LYS A 161 -5.66 36.90 -25.68
C LYS A 161 -5.99 37.24 -27.14
N GLU A 162 -6.22 36.23 -27.98
CA GLU A 162 -6.62 36.42 -29.38
C GLU A 162 -8.01 37.08 -29.50
N LYS A 163 -8.99 36.62 -28.71
CA LYS A 163 -10.32 37.24 -28.66
C LYS A 163 -10.22 38.71 -28.27
N HIS A 164 -9.47 39.02 -27.21
CA HIS A 164 -9.29 40.40 -26.77
C HIS A 164 -8.58 41.26 -27.80
N PHE A 165 -7.58 40.72 -28.50
CA PHE A 165 -6.92 41.42 -29.60
C PHE A 165 -7.91 41.79 -30.72
N LEU A 166 -8.81 40.87 -31.08
CA LEU A 166 -9.87 41.13 -32.06
C LEU A 166 -10.89 42.17 -31.55
N ASP A 167 -11.32 42.08 -30.30
CA ASP A 167 -12.28 43.03 -29.70
C ASP A 167 -11.71 44.46 -29.61
N THR A 168 -10.43 44.62 -29.21
CA THR A 168 -9.76 45.93 -29.20
C THR A 168 -9.63 46.53 -30.60
N SER A 169 -9.43 45.70 -31.64
CA SER A 169 -9.34 46.17 -33.02
C SER A 169 -10.65 46.72 -33.60
N GLN A 170 -11.80 46.35 -33.01
CA GLN A 170 -13.13 46.78 -33.47
C GLN A 170 -13.71 47.96 -32.67
N THR A 171 -13.13 48.29 -31.51
CA THR A 171 -13.74 49.21 -30.53
C THR A 171 -12.89 50.47 -30.34
N GLU A 172 -13.03 51.46 -31.22
CA GLU A 172 -12.43 52.80 -31.04
C GLU A 172 -13.20 53.59 -29.97
N GLY A 173 -12.79 53.51 -28.69
CA GLY A 173 -13.27 54.45 -27.67
C GLY A 173 -13.30 54.01 -26.20
N PHE A 174 -13.20 52.71 -25.90
CA PHE A 174 -13.29 52.17 -24.52
C PHE A 174 -12.10 51.27 -24.16
N LEU A 175 -10.87 51.76 -24.38
CA LEU A 175 -9.65 50.97 -24.18
C LEU A 175 -9.40 50.57 -22.71
N ASP A 176 -9.67 51.44 -21.73
CA ASP A 176 -9.39 51.18 -20.31
C ASP A 176 -10.31 50.10 -19.71
N ASP A 177 -11.62 50.18 -19.97
CA ASP A 177 -12.60 49.21 -19.48
C ASP A 177 -12.38 47.81 -20.11
N ALA A 178 -11.98 47.77 -21.38
CA ALA A 178 -11.67 46.53 -22.10
C ALA A 178 -10.39 45.85 -21.58
N ILE A 179 -9.36 46.63 -21.25
CA ILE A 179 -8.11 46.13 -20.65
C ILE A 179 -8.36 45.59 -19.24
N SER A 180 -9.15 46.30 -18.42
CA SER A 180 -9.54 45.84 -17.08
C SER A 180 -10.31 44.52 -17.14
N SER A 181 -11.30 44.41 -18.03
CA SER A 181 -12.11 43.19 -18.17
C SER A 181 -11.31 41.98 -18.66
N ASN A 182 -10.32 42.19 -19.54
CA ASN A 182 -9.39 41.14 -19.98
C ASN A 182 -8.52 40.63 -18.81
N SER A 183 -7.95 41.56 -18.02
CA SER A 183 -7.17 41.19 -16.84
C SER A 183 -7.99 40.36 -15.86
N GLU A 184 -9.24 40.75 -15.59
CA GLU A 184 -10.15 40.01 -14.72
C GLU A 184 -10.45 38.60 -15.24
N GLN A 185 -10.62 38.43 -16.56
CA GLN A 185 -10.87 37.12 -17.17
C GLN A 185 -9.66 36.20 -17.09
N LEU A 186 -8.44 36.72 -17.33
CA LEU A 186 -7.20 35.96 -17.18
C LEU A 186 -6.96 35.55 -15.73
N GLU A 187 -7.19 36.44 -14.76
CA GLU A 187 -7.11 36.09 -13.34
C GLU A 187 -8.16 35.05 -12.93
N ALA A 188 -9.38 35.15 -13.46
CA ALA A 188 -10.42 34.15 -13.22
C ALA A 188 -10.03 32.78 -13.78
N LEU A 189 -9.44 32.76 -14.99
CA LEU A 189 -8.91 31.55 -15.60
C LEU A 189 -7.81 30.94 -14.70
N GLU A 190 -6.85 31.75 -14.27
CA GLU A 190 -5.77 31.31 -13.40
C GLU A 190 -6.30 30.70 -12.09
N ARG A 191 -7.29 31.33 -11.45
CA ARG A 191 -7.94 30.79 -10.25
C ARG A 191 -8.56 29.41 -10.48
N VAL A 192 -9.21 29.18 -11.62
CA VAL A 192 -9.81 27.87 -11.96
C VAL A 192 -8.74 26.80 -12.10
N PHE A 193 -7.66 27.08 -12.84
CA PHE A 193 -6.58 26.12 -13.04
C PHE A 193 -5.79 25.86 -11.75
N ASN A 194 -5.52 26.88 -10.94
CA ASN A 194 -4.89 26.70 -9.64
C ASN A 194 -5.76 25.83 -8.73
N LYS A 195 -7.08 26.07 -8.71
CA LYS A 195 -8.02 25.26 -7.92
C LYS A 195 -8.05 23.79 -8.39
N ALA A 196 -7.97 23.56 -9.70
CA ALA A 196 -7.90 22.21 -10.25
C ALA A 196 -6.59 21.49 -9.90
N ALA A 197 -5.48 22.22 -9.81
CA ALA A 197 -4.17 21.67 -9.47
C ALA A 197 -4.01 21.31 -7.98
N GLU A 198 -4.78 21.94 -7.07
CA GLU A 198 -4.65 21.78 -5.61
C GLU A 198 -4.62 20.32 -5.14
N ALA A 199 -5.41 19.42 -5.74
CA ALA A 199 -5.48 18.02 -5.32
C ALA A 199 -4.17 17.25 -5.54
N ASP A 200 -3.39 17.67 -6.54
CA ASP A 200 -2.12 17.05 -6.92
C ASP A 200 -0.90 17.76 -6.33
N MET A 201 -1.10 18.82 -5.54
CA MET A 201 -0.04 19.52 -4.83
C MET A 201 0.21 18.84 -3.47
N PRO A 202 1.40 18.29 -3.23
CA PRO A 202 1.76 17.77 -1.91
C PRO A 202 1.75 18.87 -0.87
N THR A 203 1.04 18.65 0.23
CA THR A 203 0.98 19.54 1.39
C THR A 203 1.29 18.75 2.66
N GLU A 204 0.71 19.13 3.79
CA GLU A 204 0.86 18.42 5.05
C GLU A 204 -0.37 17.54 5.32
N VAL A 205 -0.14 16.35 5.88
CA VAL A 205 -1.22 15.51 6.37
C VAL A 205 -1.80 16.17 7.63
N PRO A 206 -3.13 16.35 7.74
CA PRO A 206 -3.73 16.95 8.92
C PRO A 206 -3.42 16.18 10.21
N ASP A 207 -3.01 16.88 11.28
CA ASP A 207 -2.60 16.31 12.58
C ASP A 207 -3.59 15.34 13.24
N TYR A 208 -4.89 15.45 12.91
CA TYR A 208 -5.93 14.56 13.43
C TYR A 208 -5.95 13.20 12.72
N LEU A 209 -5.29 13.07 11.58
CA LEU A 209 -5.04 11.82 10.86
C LEU A 209 -3.67 11.22 11.21
N CYS A 210 -2.88 11.90 12.05
CA CYS A 210 -1.55 11.47 12.43
C CYS A 210 -1.51 10.84 13.84
N CYS A 211 -0.72 9.79 13.97
CA CYS A 211 -0.45 9.12 15.22
C CYS A 211 0.34 10.02 16.18
N LYS A 212 -0.06 10.06 17.46
CA LYS A 212 0.56 10.94 18.45
C LYS A 212 1.98 10.54 18.88
N ILE A 213 2.45 9.36 18.45
CA ILE A 213 3.80 8.88 18.74
C ILE A 213 4.70 9.04 17.51
N THR A 214 4.27 8.55 16.35
CA THR A 214 5.09 8.61 15.12
C THR A 214 4.99 9.95 14.42
N LEU A 215 3.91 10.70 14.63
CA LEU A 215 3.55 11.92 13.90
C LEU A 215 3.24 11.69 12.40
N ASP A 216 3.30 10.44 11.96
CA ASP A 216 2.89 10.00 10.63
C ASP A 216 1.40 9.68 10.57
N ILE A 217 0.86 9.64 9.34
CA ILE A 217 -0.52 9.21 9.08
C ILE A 217 -0.79 7.83 9.68
N PHE A 218 -1.99 7.59 10.23
CA PHE A 218 -2.29 6.27 10.82
C PHE A 218 -2.28 5.16 9.78
N HIS A 219 -1.63 4.05 10.10
CA HIS A 219 -1.66 2.82 9.30
C HIS A 219 -2.72 1.86 9.84
N ASP A 220 -2.73 1.60 11.15
CA ASP A 220 -3.69 0.73 11.85
C ASP A 220 -4.16 1.39 13.17
N PRO A 221 -5.09 2.36 13.09
CA PRO A 221 -5.47 3.16 14.25
C PRO A 221 -6.24 2.34 15.30
N VAL A 222 -5.84 2.49 16.56
CA VAL A 222 -6.54 1.97 17.75
C VAL A 222 -6.81 3.07 18.74
N ILE A 223 -7.97 3.01 19.39
CA ILE A 223 -8.39 3.95 20.43
C ILE A 223 -8.23 3.33 21.82
N THR A 224 -7.77 4.14 22.76
CA THR A 224 -7.66 3.81 24.19
C THR A 224 -8.93 4.22 24.95
N PRO A 225 -9.16 3.73 26.18
CA PRO A 225 -10.28 4.17 27.03
C PRO A 225 -10.30 5.68 27.32
N SER A 226 -9.14 6.34 27.27
CA SER A 226 -9.00 7.80 27.43
C SER A 226 -9.47 8.59 26.19
N GLY A 227 -9.84 7.89 25.11
CA GLY A 227 -10.31 8.49 23.85
C GLY A 227 -9.19 8.88 22.88
N LEU A 228 -7.93 8.54 23.19
CA LEU A 228 -6.79 8.86 22.33
C LEU A 228 -6.55 7.75 21.30
N THR A 229 -6.17 8.14 20.09
CA THR A 229 -5.88 7.21 18.99
C THR A 229 -4.39 7.14 18.71
N TYR A 230 -3.89 5.91 18.56
CA TYR A 230 -2.50 5.59 18.27
C TYR A 230 -2.43 4.57 17.13
N ASP A 231 -1.27 4.46 16.49
CA ASP A 231 -1.02 3.32 15.62
C ASP A 231 -0.81 2.05 16.46
N ARG A 232 -1.49 0.95 16.11
CA ARG A 232 -1.53 -0.29 16.88
C ARG A 232 -0.14 -0.85 17.17
N ALA A 233 0.72 -0.94 16.16
CA ALA A 233 2.04 -1.52 16.33
C ALA A 233 2.87 -0.72 17.34
N VAL A 234 2.76 0.61 17.27
CA VAL A 234 3.51 1.57 18.05
C VAL A 234 3.05 1.60 19.51
N ILE A 235 1.74 1.72 19.76
CA ILE A 235 1.23 1.72 21.14
C ILE A 235 1.50 0.38 21.82
N LEU A 236 1.35 -0.74 21.10
CA LEU A 236 1.64 -2.03 21.69
C LEU A 236 3.15 -2.22 21.98
N ASP A 237 4.05 -1.58 21.22
CA ASP A 237 5.48 -1.57 21.49
C ASP A 237 5.81 -0.74 22.74
N HIS A 238 5.22 0.46 22.86
CA HIS A 238 5.30 1.29 24.08
C HIS A 238 4.84 0.52 25.33
N LEU A 239 3.66 -0.12 25.27
CA LEU A 239 3.12 -0.89 26.39
C LEU A 239 4.00 -2.07 26.81
N HIS A 240 4.83 -2.58 25.88
CA HIS A 240 5.75 -3.67 26.14
C HIS A 240 7.11 -3.20 26.68
N LYS A 241 7.67 -2.15 26.08
CA LYS A 241 9.05 -1.68 26.36
C LYS A 241 9.13 -0.62 27.44
N VAL A 242 8.14 0.28 27.49
CA VAL A 242 8.15 1.46 28.37
C VAL A 242 7.31 1.20 29.62
N GLY A 243 6.07 0.76 29.44
CA GLY A 243 5.19 0.39 30.54
C GLY A 243 3.70 0.44 30.20
N LYS A 244 2.90 -0.19 31.06
CA LYS A 244 1.44 -0.35 30.88
C LYS A 244 0.66 0.91 31.27
N PHE A 245 0.91 2.01 30.58
CA PHE A 245 0.21 3.27 30.77
C PHE A 245 0.07 4.03 29.45
N ASP A 246 -0.98 4.82 29.33
CA ASP A 246 -1.22 5.70 28.18
C ASP A 246 -0.07 6.73 28.05
N PRO A 247 0.61 6.84 26.88
CA PRO A 247 1.76 7.74 26.71
C PRO A 247 1.47 9.20 27.06
N ILE A 248 0.22 9.65 26.90
CA ILE A 248 -0.18 11.04 27.07
C ILE A 248 -0.86 11.23 28.43
N THR A 249 -1.94 10.49 28.73
CA THR A 249 -2.71 10.70 29.98
C THR A 249 -2.02 10.10 31.21
N ARG A 250 -1.07 9.18 31.00
CA ARG A 250 -0.38 8.41 32.06
C ARG A 250 -1.29 7.50 32.88
N GLU A 251 -2.54 7.34 32.46
CA GLU A 251 -3.47 6.40 33.07
C GLU A 251 -3.05 4.95 32.79
N PRO A 252 -3.33 4.00 33.70
CA PRO A 252 -3.07 2.58 33.45
C PRO A 252 -3.75 2.10 32.17
N LEU A 253 -2.99 1.41 31.32
CA LEU A 253 -3.47 0.93 30.02
C LEU A 253 -2.94 -0.48 29.76
N ASP A 254 -3.84 -1.43 29.61
CA ASP A 254 -3.53 -2.80 29.19
C ASP A 254 -3.80 -3.00 27.68
N PRO A 255 -2.98 -3.81 26.98
CA PRO A 255 -3.14 -4.07 25.55
C PRO A 255 -4.54 -4.58 25.15
N SER A 256 -5.24 -5.29 26.04
CA SER A 256 -6.59 -5.81 25.79
C SER A 256 -7.67 -4.73 25.70
N GLN A 257 -7.37 -3.51 26.16
CA GLN A 257 -8.29 -2.37 26.14
C GLN A 257 -8.23 -1.60 24.80
N LEU A 258 -7.28 -1.92 23.93
CA LEU A 258 -7.13 -1.27 22.63
C LEU A 258 -8.20 -1.75 21.67
N VAL A 259 -9.02 -0.81 21.20
CA VAL A 259 -10.11 -1.09 20.24
C VAL A 259 -9.72 -0.54 18.87
N PRO A 260 -9.89 -1.27 17.75
CA PRO A 260 -9.71 -0.71 16.42
C PRO A 260 -10.58 0.54 16.22
N ASN A 261 -9.97 1.66 15.83
CA ASN A 261 -10.70 2.89 15.55
C ASN A 261 -11.09 2.94 14.07
N LEU A 262 -12.20 2.28 13.73
CA LEU A 262 -12.67 2.14 12.35
C LEU A 262 -13.01 3.49 11.71
N ALA A 263 -13.53 4.46 12.48
CA ALA A 263 -13.85 5.79 11.97
C ALA A 263 -12.59 6.55 11.51
N ILE A 264 -11.51 6.49 12.29
CA ILE A 264 -10.22 7.07 11.86
C ILE A 264 -9.62 6.29 10.69
N LYS A 265 -9.75 4.96 10.67
CA LYS A 265 -9.30 4.15 9.53
C LYS A 265 -9.99 4.57 8.23
N GLU A 266 -11.31 4.76 8.26
CA GLU A 266 -12.10 5.23 7.12
C GLU A 266 -11.76 6.67 6.72
N ALA A 267 -11.56 7.56 7.70
CA ALA A 267 -11.17 8.95 7.45
C ALA A 267 -9.79 9.04 6.78
N VAL A 268 -8.82 8.25 7.24
CA VAL A 268 -7.49 8.14 6.61
C VAL A 268 -7.60 7.59 5.19
N GLN A 269 -8.40 6.54 4.97
CA GLN A 269 -8.56 5.99 3.63
C GLN A 269 -9.20 7.01 2.67
N ALA A 270 -10.25 7.70 3.11
CA ALA A 270 -10.90 8.74 2.31
C ALA A 270 -9.98 9.94 2.02
N PHE A 271 -9.05 10.25 2.93
CA PHE A 271 -8.01 11.25 2.70
C PHE A 271 -7.00 10.74 1.65
N LEU A 272 -6.47 9.54 1.82
CA LEU A 272 -5.50 8.92 0.90
C LEU A 272 -6.06 8.73 -0.52
N ASP A 273 -7.35 8.42 -0.66
CA ASP A 273 -8.01 8.31 -1.97
C ASP A 273 -8.02 9.64 -2.74
N LYS A 274 -8.02 10.77 -2.02
CA LYS A 274 -7.97 12.11 -2.60
C LYS A 274 -6.55 12.67 -2.72
N HIS A 275 -5.66 12.23 -1.82
CA HIS A 275 -4.32 12.77 -1.64
C HIS A 275 -3.30 11.64 -1.76
N GLY A 276 -3.18 11.05 -2.95
CA GLY A 276 -2.31 9.89 -3.17
C GLY A 276 -0.82 10.17 -2.92
N TRP A 277 -0.39 11.43 -2.95
CA TRP A 277 0.95 11.84 -2.53
C TRP A 277 1.26 11.51 -1.08
N ALA A 278 0.25 11.40 -0.21
CA ALA A 278 0.43 11.09 1.21
C ALA A 278 0.79 9.61 1.45
N TYR A 279 0.86 8.78 0.40
CA TYR A 279 1.49 7.45 0.45
C TYR A 279 3.02 7.50 0.36
N LYS A 280 3.62 8.67 0.17
CA LYS A 280 5.08 8.81 0.08
C LYS A 280 5.72 8.32 1.38
N VAL A 281 6.63 7.36 1.23
CA VAL A 281 7.49 6.86 2.31
C VAL A 281 8.88 7.47 2.11
N ASP A 282 9.43 8.09 3.16
CA ASP A 282 10.77 8.71 3.14
C ASP A 282 11.91 7.67 3.21
#